data_AF-A0AAW9KJU1-F1
#
_entry.id   AF-A0AAW9KJU1-F1
#
_cell.length_a   1.000
_cell.length_b   1.000
_cell.length_c   1.000
_cell.angle_alpha   90.00
_cell.angle_beta   90.00
_cell.angle_gamma   90.00
#
_symmetry.space_group_name_H-M   'P 1'
#
loop_
_entity.id
_entity.type
_entity.pdbx_description
1 polymer ?
#
loop_
_entity_poly.entity_id
_entity_poly.type
_entity_poly.pdbx_seq_one_letter_code
_entity_poly.pdbx_strand_id
1 'polypeptide(L)' 'PFIKSDREILKRRMNAIYNEDKNKKIRKAHENPMIDKLYKEYLQKPNSYIAHHILHVNYKK' A
#
# COMPACT_ATOMS: atom_id res chain seq x y z
N PRO A 1 25.63 7.03 11.00
CA PRO A 1 26.63 6.67 9.96
C PRO A 1 26.17 5.40 9.23
N PHE A 2 25.55 5.41 8.04
CA PHE A 2 25.97 5.98 6.78
C PHE A 2 24.73 6.24 5.91
N ILE A 3 24.21 7.46 5.93
CA ILE A 3 23.36 7.94 4.84
C ILE A 3 24.28 8.83 4.03
N LYS A 4 24.74 8.33 2.87
CA LYS A 4 25.58 9.08 1.92
C LYS A 4 24.77 10.12 1.14
N SER A 5 23.44 10.08 1.29
CA SER A 5 22.46 10.97 0.65
C SER A 5 22.21 12.22 1.51
N ASP A 6 22.05 13.36 0.85
CA ASP A 6 21.60 14.59 1.48
C ASP A 6 20.24 14.38 2.18
N ARG A 7 20.19 14.69 3.48
CA ARG A 7 18.99 14.56 4.32
C ARG A 7 17.90 15.53 3.91
N GLU A 8 18.26 16.68 3.35
CA GLU A 8 17.30 17.67 2.88
C GLU A 8 16.56 17.16 1.63
N ILE A 9 17.29 16.53 0.71
CA ILE A 9 16.70 15.88 -0.47
C ILE A 9 15.73 14.77 -0.05
N LEU A 10 16.11 13.94 0.94
CA LEU A 10 15.22 12.90 1.49
C LEU A 10 13.93 13.50 2.06
N LYS A 11 14.03 14.58 2.86
CA LYS A 11 12.86 15.29 3.40
C LYS A 11 11.95 15.82 2.30
N ARG A 12 12.52 16.42 1.25
CA ARG A 12 11.75 16.94 0.11
C ARG A 12 10.98 15.83 -0.64
N ARG A 13 11.60 14.66 -0.84
CA ARG A 13 10.95 13.50 -1.46
C ARG A 13 9.78 12.99 -0.62
N MET A 14 9.98 12.83 0.69
CA MET A 14 8.91 12.42 1.61
C MET A 14 7.74 13.40 1.57
N ASN A 15 8.02 14.70 1.69
CA ASN A 15 6.99 15.74 1.67
C ASN A 15 6.19 15.76 0.36
N ALA A 16 6.84 15.57 -0.79
CA ALA A 16 6.16 15.49 -2.07
C ALA A 16 5.14 14.34 -2.11
N ILE A 17 5.54 13.14 -1.68
CA ILE A 17 4.67 11.95 -1.64
C ILE A 17 3.49 12.17 -0.68
N TYR A 18 3.73 12.70 0.52
CA TYR A 18 2.67 12.95 1.50
C TYR A 18 1.68 14.04 1.04
N ASN A 19 2.18 15.09 0.39
CA ASN A 19 1.32 16.15 -0.16
C ASN A 19 0.45 15.60 -1.30
N GLU A 20 1.02 14.79 -2.18
CA GLU A 20 0.25 14.13 -3.25
C GLU A 20 -0.86 13.24 -2.65
N ASP A 21 -0.52 12.37 -1.69
CA ASP A 21 -1.48 11.47 -1.04
C ASP A 21 -2.61 12.22 -0.31
N LYS A 22 -2.27 13.30 0.40
CA LYS A 22 -3.25 14.14 1.10
C LYS A 22 -4.28 14.77 0.16
N ASN A 23 -3.88 15.07 -1.09
CA ASN A 23 -4.73 15.72 -2.08
C ASN A 23 -5.55 14.72 -2.91
N LYS A 24 -5.36 13.40 -2.74
CA LYS A 24 -6.16 12.40 -3.45
C LYS A 24 -7.59 12.37 -2.91
N LYS A 25 -8.57 12.32 -3.83
CA LYS A 25 -10.00 12.18 -3.50
C LYS A 25 -10.30 10.89 -2.74
N ILE A 26 -9.63 9.80 -3.12
CA ILE A 26 -9.72 8.49 -2.45
C ILE A 26 -8.36 8.26 -1.80
N ARG A 27 -8.33 8.24 -0.47
CA ARG A 27 -7.08 8.10 0.31
C ARG A 27 -7.01 6.77 1.06
N LYS A 28 -8.14 6.15 1.37
CA LYS A 28 -8.17 4.86 2.08
C LYS A 28 -8.26 3.72 1.09
N ALA A 29 -7.45 2.68 1.27
CA ALA A 29 -7.40 1.54 0.36
C ALA A 29 -8.76 0.80 0.23
N HIS A 30 -9.55 0.73 1.31
CA HIS A 30 -10.88 0.10 1.29
C HIS A 30 -11.97 0.95 0.64
N GLU A 31 -11.72 2.24 0.40
CA GLU A 31 -12.63 3.12 -0.36
C GLU A 31 -12.34 3.05 -1.87
N ASN A 32 -11.31 2.32 -2.30
CA ASN A 32 -10.96 2.18 -3.70
C ASN A 32 -11.95 1.22 -4.41
N PRO A 33 -12.72 1.68 -5.41
CA PRO A 33 -13.73 0.86 -6.08
C PRO A 33 -13.12 -0.36 -6.81
N MET A 34 -11.88 -0.27 -7.27
CA MET A 34 -11.21 -1.41 -7.92
C MET A 34 -10.87 -2.51 -6.91
N ILE A 35 -10.50 -2.13 -5.68
CA ILE A 35 -10.22 -3.09 -4.60
C ILE A 35 -11.54 -3.75 -4.16
N ASP A 36 -12.58 -2.97 -3.93
CA ASP A 36 -13.90 -3.50 -3.56
C ASP A 36 -14.43 -4.50 -4.61
N LYS A 37 -14.30 -4.17 -5.91
CA LYS A 37 -14.66 -5.08 -7.01
C LYS A 37 -13.82 -6.37 -6.99
N LEU A 38 -12.51 -6.27 -6.85
CA LEU A 38 -11.61 -7.43 -6.79
C LEU A 38 -11.96 -8.39 -5.64
N TYR A 39 -12.29 -7.84 -4.47
CA TYR A 39 -12.72 -8.66 -3.34
C TYR A 39 -14.10 -9.28 -3.58
N LYS A 40 -15.07 -8.54 -4.11
CA LYS A 40 -16.40 -9.08 -4.41
C LYS A 40 -16.39 -10.19 -5.46
N GLU A 41 -15.59 -10.04 -6.51
CA GLU A 41 -15.62 -10.94 -7.66
C GLU A 41 -14.68 -12.14 -7.51
N TYR A 42 -13.58 -12.00 -6.76
CA TYR A 42 -12.51 -13.01 -6.76
C TYR A 42 -11.99 -13.37 -5.36
N LEU A 43 -11.46 -12.40 -4.61
CA LEU A 43 -10.78 -12.69 -3.34
C LEU A 43 -11.77 -12.96 -2.17
N GLN A 44 -13.05 -12.74 -2.38
CA GLN A 44 -14.15 -12.82 -1.42
C GLN A 44 -13.99 -11.84 -0.26
N LYS A 45 -13.23 -12.22 0.77
CA LYS A 45 -13.03 -11.43 1.99
C LYS A 45 -11.54 -11.33 2.36
N PRO A 46 -11.13 -10.31 3.12
CA PRO A 46 -9.79 -10.27 3.70
C PRO A 46 -9.51 -11.56 4.48
N ASN A 47 -8.29 -12.10 4.33
CA ASN A 47 -7.89 -13.39 4.92
C ASN A 47 -8.76 -14.61 4.52
N SER A 48 -9.45 -14.56 3.38
CA SER A 48 -10.03 -15.77 2.80
C SER A 48 -8.93 -16.77 2.43
N TYR A 49 -9.29 -18.03 2.21
CA TYR A 49 -8.35 -19.05 1.76
C TYR A 49 -7.62 -18.63 0.47
N ILE A 50 -8.37 -18.07 -0.50
CA ILE A 50 -7.84 -17.57 -1.77
C ILE A 50 -6.89 -16.39 -1.53
N ALA A 51 -7.28 -15.42 -0.70
CA ALA A 51 -6.45 -14.27 -0.38
C ALA A 51 -5.16 -14.67 0.35
N HIS A 52 -5.23 -15.62 1.28
CA HIS A 52 -4.07 -16.13 1.99
C HIS A 52 -3.10 -16.85 1.05
N HIS A 53 -3.61 -17.67 0.13
CA HIS A 53 -2.77 -18.41 -0.81
C HIS A 53 -2.07 -17.49 -1.82
N ILE A 54 -2.72 -16.41 -2.26
CA ILE A 54 -2.21 -15.53 -3.32
C ILE A 54 -1.40 -14.35 -2.76
N LEU A 55 -1.86 -13.73 -1.67
CA LEU A 55 -1.31 -12.46 -1.17
C LEU A 55 -0.38 -12.62 0.02
N HIS A 56 -0.41 -13.75 0.73
CA HIS A 56 0.42 -13.95 1.92
C HIS A 56 1.65 -14.78 1.59
N VAL A 57 2.76 -14.46 2.27
CA VAL A 57 4.02 -15.16 2.14
C VAL A 57 4.42 -15.77 3.47
N ASN A 58 5.02 -16.96 3.43
CA ASN A 58 5.56 -17.63 4.60
C ASN A 58 7.09 -17.62 4.52
N TYR A 59 7.74 -17.17 5.58
CA TYR A 59 9.19 -17.25 5.71
C TYR A 59 9.55 -18.53 6.46
N LYS A 60 10.53 -19.27 5.94
CA LYS A 60 11.16 -20.34 6.71
C LYS A 60 12.16 -19.68 7.67
N LYS A 61 12.12 -20.11 8.93
CA LYS A 61 13.03 -19.64 9.97
C LYS A 61 14.43 -20.21 9.78
#